data_AF-A0A381YQF3-F1
#
_entry.id   AF-A0A381YQF3-F1
#
_cell.length_a   1.000
_cell.length_b   1.000
_cell.length_c   1.000
_cell.angle_alpha   90.00
_cell.angle_beta   90.00
_cell.angle_gamma   90.00
#
_symmetry.space_group_name_H-M   'P 1'
#
loop_
_entity.id
_entity.type
_entity.pdbx_description
1 polymer ?
#
loop_
_entity_poly.entity_id
_entity_poly.type
_entity_poly.pdbx_seq_one_letter_code
_entity_poly.pdbx_strand_id
1 'polypeptide(L)'
;MDKRGLMMYGQMTAGSWIYIGTQGILQGTYETFAAAAKQHFNSDLSGKFVLTAGLGGMGGAQPLAVTMNNGVILTIEVDSKRIERRLSTNYLEVATESLDDAVNMVQDAINSKKPLSIGLLGNAADIVPKMAQMDIIPDLVTDQTSAHDELDGYIPNGVTYREAIRLRKSNPGKYVKESYRAIAEHCRGILKLMEKGSICFDYGNNLRGQAKKAGVNNAFDFPGFVPAYVRPLFCEGKGPFRWVALSGDSEDIFKTDEKIIELFPEDKTLIRWIKLAQDKVQFQGLPARICWLNYIQRSKFGVELNNMVASGELSSPVVIGRDHLDTGSVASPYRETESMKDGSDAVADWPLLNALINTASGATWVSIHHGGGVGMGLAIHAGQVICADGTPEMEKRIMRVLSNDPGLGILRHADAGYEDAISNAKKWDLEIPMGNT
;
A
#
# COMPACT_ATOMS: atom_id res chain seq x y z
N MET A 1 -24.47 -4.17 -13.91
CA MET A 1 -23.72 -4.80 -15.01
C MET A 1 -23.25 -6.20 -14.61
N ASP A 2 -22.66 -6.36 -13.43
CA ASP A 2 -22.19 -7.65 -12.91
C ASP A 2 -23.25 -8.78 -12.87
N LYS A 3 -24.44 -8.54 -12.27
CA LYS A 3 -25.57 -9.51 -12.31
C LYS A 3 -26.01 -9.97 -13.72
N ARG A 4 -25.63 -9.23 -14.77
CA ARG A 4 -25.90 -9.57 -16.17
C ARG A 4 -24.71 -10.25 -16.87
N GLY A 5 -23.60 -10.50 -16.17
CA GLY A 5 -22.36 -11.04 -16.73
C GLY A 5 -21.58 -10.07 -17.61
N LEU A 6 -21.76 -8.75 -17.43
CA LEU A 6 -21.19 -7.71 -18.31
C LEU A 6 -20.09 -6.88 -17.63
N MET A 7 -19.61 -7.28 -16.46
CA MET A 7 -18.62 -6.51 -15.72
C MET A 7 -17.68 -7.43 -14.95
N MET A 8 -16.41 -7.01 -14.85
CA MET A 8 -15.44 -7.57 -13.92
C MET A 8 -14.73 -6.40 -13.24
N TYR A 9 -14.59 -6.45 -11.92
CA TYR A 9 -13.82 -5.44 -11.20
C TYR A 9 -12.34 -5.84 -11.18
N GLY A 10 -11.51 -5.11 -11.93
CA GLY A 10 -10.08 -5.41 -12.07
C GLY A 10 -9.23 -5.04 -10.86
N GLN A 11 -9.78 -4.33 -9.86
CA GLN A 11 -9.02 -3.68 -8.79
C GLN A 11 -7.80 -2.95 -9.42
N MET A 12 -6.62 -3.00 -8.83
CA MET A 12 -5.36 -2.55 -9.42
C MET A 12 -4.68 -3.72 -10.09
N THR A 13 -4.11 -4.65 -9.31
CA THR A 13 -3.25 -5.73 -9.83
C THR A 13 -3.96 -7.05 -10.13
N ALA A 14 -5.24 -7.17 -9.79
CA ALA A 14 -6.01 -8.40 -9.98
C ALA A 14 -6.33 -8.64 -11.46
N GLY A 15 -6.94 -7.67 -12.14
CA GLY A 15 -7.29 -7.75 -13.55
C GLY A 15 -6.10 -7.57 -14.51
N SER A 16 -4.95 -7.11 -14.00
CA SER A 16 -3.72 -6.85 -14.77
C SER A 16 -2.59 -7.85 -14.47
N TRP A 17 -2.91 -8.90 -13.70
CA TRP A 17 -2.08 -10.09 -13.49
C TRP A 17 -0.65 -9.81 -12.98
N ILE A 18 -0.54 -8.94 -11.98
CA ILE A 18 0.76 -8.63 -11.33
C ILE A 18 0.65 -8.60 -9.79
N TYR A 19 -0.31 -9.35 -9.25
CA TYR A 19 -0.50 -9.54 -7.82
C TYR A 19 0.48 -10.59 -7.28
N ILE A 20 1.24 -10.23 -6.24
CA ILE A 20 2.30 -11.08 -5.65
C ILE A 20 2.01 -11.43 -4.18
N GLY A 21 0.73 -11.59 -3.85
CA GLY A 21 0.30 -11.82 -2.48
C GLY A 21 0.38 -10.57 -1.59
N THR A 22 0.41 -10.78 -0.27
CA THR A 22 0.46 -9.72 0.73
C THR A 22 1.76 -8.91 0.65
N GLN A 23 2.84 -9.50 0.11
CA GLN A 23 4.11 -8.80 -0.10
C GLN A 23 3.96 -7.55 -0.99
N GLY A 24 3.02 -7.53 -1.95
CA GLY A 24 2.88 -6.43 -2.91
C GLY A 24 2.62 -5.06 -2.28
N ILE A 25 2.01 -4.99 -1.09
CA ILE A 25 1.77 -3.75 -0.34
C ILE A 25 2.72 -3.56 0.84
N LEU A 26 3.40 -4.64 1.28
CA LEU A 26 4.16 -4.67 2.53
C LEU A 26 5.19 -3.54 2.59
N GLN A 27 5.95 -3.31 1.53
CA GLN A 27 6.92 -2.23 1.54
C GLN A 27 6.26 -0.86 1.58
N GLY A 28 5.14 -0.64 0.87
CA GLY A 28 4.43 0.63 0.94
C GLY A 28 3.95 0.93 2.36
N THR A 29 3.52 -0.10 3.08
CA THR A 29 3.14 0.00 4.51
C THR A 29 4.34 0.22 5.41
N TYR A 30 5.43 -0.51 5.19
CA TYR A 30 6.69 -0.31 5.88
C TYR A 30 7.22 1.12 5.70
N GLU A 31 7.25 1.65 4.47
CA GLU A 31 7.72 3.00 4.14
C GLU A 31 6.80 4.08 4.73
N THR A 32 5.48 3.83 4.77
CA THR A 32 4.54 4.75 5.43
C THR A 32 4.88 4.88 6.92
N PHE A 33 5.06 3.75 7.61
CA PHE A 33 5.42 3.77 9.03
C PHE A 33 6.85 4.26 9.29
N ALA A 34 7.80 3.98 8.40
CA ALA A 34 9.15 4.51 8.47
C ALA A 34 9.17 6.04 8.30
N ALA A 35 8.37 6.57 7.37
CA ALA A 35 8.22 8.01 7.16
C ALA A 35 7.51 8.68 8.35
N ALA A 36 6.46 8.07 8.90
CA ALA A 36 5.82 8.53 10.13
C ALA A 36 6.81 8.51 11.31
N ALA A 37 7.62 7.45 11.45
CA ALA A 37 8.66 7.37 12.47
C ALA A 37 9.72 8.47 12.28
N LYS A 38 10.13 8.73 11.04
CA LYS A 38 11.09 9.81 10.73
C LYS A 38 10.55 11.18 11.11
N GLN A 39 9.27 11.43 10.81
CA GLN A 39 8.64 12.73 11.06
C GLN A 39 8.37 12.97 12.55
N HIS A 40 7.98 11.93 13.30
CA HIS A 40 7.42 12.09 14.64
C HIS A 40 8.24 11.45 15.77
N PHE A 41 9.09 10.47 15.47
CA PHE A 41 9.73 9.59 16.46
C PHE A 41 11.22 9.31 16.18
N ASN A 42 11.95 10.25 15.60
CA ASN A 42 13.39 10.11 15.32
C ASN A 42 13.76 8.87 14.47
N SER A 43 12.89 8.48 13.53
CA SER A 43 13.07 7.35 12.59
C SER A 43 13.04 5.96 13.23
N ASP A 44 12.48 5.81 14.43
CA ASP A 44 12.35 4.52 15.11
C ASP A 44 11.01 4.41 15.86
N LEU A 45 10.31 3.26 15.73
CA LEU A 45 9.06 2.99 16.47
C LEU A 45 9.30 2.18 17.75
N SER A 46 10.54 1.94 18.18
CA SER A 46 10.82 1.26 19.44
C SER A 46 10.08 1.91 20.62
N GLY A 47 9.21 1.14 21.28
CA GLY A 47 8.38 1.63 22.39
C GLY A 47 7.18 2.48 21.95
N LYS A 48 6.80 2.43 20.67
CA LYS A 48 5.63 3.10 20.11
C LYS A 48 4.50 2.14 19.80
N PHE A 49 3.29 2.61 20.03
CA PHE A 49 2.05 1.86 19.85
C PHE A 49 1.29 2.32 18.60
N VAL A 50 1.04 1.38 17.69
CA VAL A 50 0.17 1.57 16.52
C VAL A 50 -1.15 0.82 16.71
N LEU A 51 -2.27 1.51 16.51
CA LEU A 51 -3.60 0.90 16.44
C LEU A 51 -4.11 0.91 14.99
N THR A 52 -4.63 -0.22 14.54
CA THR A 52 -5.30 -0.32 13.23
C THR A 52 -6.37 -1.41 13.23
N ALA A 53 -7.04 -1.58 12.10
CA ALA A 53 -7.99 -2.65 11.84
C ALA A 53 -7.88 -3.24 10.42
N GLY A 54 -8.35 -4.47 10.27
CA GLY A 54 -8.39 -5.24 9.03
C GLY A 54 -7.14 -6.09 8.77
N LEU A 55 -7.30 -7.42 8.80
CA LEU A 55 -6.26 -8.41 8.48
C LEU A 55 -6.53 -9.16 7.16
N GLY A 56 -7.19 -8.46 6.23
CA GLY A 56 -7.45 -8.93 4.87
C GLY A 56 -6.20 -9.10 4.01
N GLY A 57 -6.38 -9.32 2.70
CA GLY A 57 -5.28 -9.55 1.73
C GLY A 57 -4.13 -8.54 1.86
N MET A 58 -4.48 -7.25 1.88
CA MET A 58 -3.57 -6.11 2.03
C MET A 58 -3.40 -5.70 3.50
N GLY A 59 -4.52 -5.60 4.24
CA GLY A 59 -4.58 -5.35 5.69
C GLY A 59 -3.61 -6.17 6.55
N GLY A 60 -3.41 -7.43 6.17
CA GLY A 60 -2.50 -8.34 6.85
C GLY A 60 -1.03 -7.98 6.75
N ALA A 61 -0.63 -6.99 5.94
CA ALA A 61 0.75 -6.50 5.88
C ALA A 61 1.09 -5.52 7.01
N GLN A 62 0.08 -4.87 7.59
CA GLN A 62 0.26 -3.84 8.63
C GLN A 62 1.05 -4.34 9.84
N PRO A 63 0.76 -5.53 10.41
CA PRO A 63 1.43 -5.92 11.63
C PRO A 63 2.94 -6.14 11.41
N LEU A 64 3.29 -6.86 10.34
CA LEU A 64 4.70 -7.07 9.96
C LEU A 64 5.42 -5.75 9.64
N ALA A 65 4.78 -4.84 8.90
CA ALA A 65 5.35 -3.54 8.54
C ALA A 65 5.72 -2.69 9.78
N VAL A 66 4.87 -2.68 10.81
CA VAL A 66 5.16 -1.97 12.06
C VAL A 66 6.28 -2.64 12.84
N THR A 67 6.28 -3.98 12.95
CA THR A 67 7.35 -4.69 13.66
C THR A 67 8.70 -4.57 12.97
N MET A 68 8.74 -4.46 11.63
CA MET A 68 9.96 -4.17 10.86
C MET A 68 10.52 -2.76 11.11
N ASN A 69 9.68 -1.85 11.61
CA ASN A 69 10.05 -0.53 12.12
C ASN A 69 10.26 -0.51 13.65
N ASN A 70 10.36 -1.67 14.29
CA ASN A 70 10.54 -1.88 15.73
C ASN A 70 9.33 -1.52 16.62
N GLY A 71 8.16 -1.26 16.02
CA GLY A 71 6.96 -0.85 16.75
C GLY A 71 6.15 -2.00 17.34
N VAL A 72 5.21 -1.64 18.22
CA VAL A 72 4.16 -2.51 18.74
C VAL A 72 2.86 -2.17 18.02
N ILE A 73 2.11 -3.17 17.59
CA ILE A 73 0.86 -2.97 16.84
C ILE A 73 -0.27 -3.85 17.37
N LEU A 74 -1.43 -3.23 17.55
CA LEU A 74 -2.71 -3.90 17.78
C LEU A 74 -3.56 -3.78 16.52
N THR A 75 -3.93 -4.91 15.92
CA THR A 75 -4.80 -4.94 14.73
C THR A 75 -6.12 -5.62 15.06
N ILE A 76 -7.22 -4.86 14.94
CA ILE A 76 -8.57 -5.37 15.17
C ILE A 76 -9.07 -6.09 13.91
N GLU A 77 -9.58 -7.31 14.04
CA GLU A 77 -10.18 -8.08 12.95
C GLU A 77 -11.41 -8.83 13.44
N VAL A 78 -12.49 -8.82 12.66
CA VAL A 78 -13.79 -9.38 13.05
C VAL A 78 -13.94 -10.85 12.64
N ASP A 79 -13.16 -11.30 11.66
CA ASP A 79 -13.15 -12.67 11.15
C ASP A 79 -11.94 -13.45 11.69
N SER A 80 -12.19 -14.40 12.60
CA SER A 80 -11.15 -15.23 13.21
C SER A 80 -10.31 -15.98 12.18
N LYS A 81 -10.87 -16.36 11.03
CA LYS A 81 -10.13 -17.05 9.97
C LYS A 81 -9.06 -16.17 9.34
N ARG A 82 -9.27 -14.84 9.31
CA ARG A 82 -8.26 -13.89 8.81
C ARG A 82 -7.11 -13.76 9.80
N ILE A 83 -7.40 -13.73 11.09
CA ILE A 83 -6.38 -13.77 12.16
C ILE A 83 -5.54 -15.06 12.03
N GLU A 84 -6.19 -16.22 12.01
CA GLU A 84 -5.54 -17.53 11.86
C GLU A 84 -4.62 -17.58 10.63
N ARG A 85 -5.11 -17.05 9.49
CA ARG A 85 -4.31 -16.96 8.27
C ARG A 85 -3.04 -16.13 8.48
N ARG A 86 -3.09 -15.02 9.20
CA ARG A 86 -1.91 -14.14 9.40
C ARG A 86 -0.91 -14.72 10.38
N LEU A 87 -1.38 -15.42 11.40
CA LEU A 87 -0.54 -16.25 12.26
C LEU A 87 0.17 -17.33 11.43
N SER A 88 -0.55 -18.07 10.59
CA SER A 88 0.04 -19.15 9.78
C SER A 88 1.09 -18.68 8.75
N THR A 89 1.02 -17.42 8.33
CA THR A 89 1.96 -16.83 7.37
C THR A 89 3.02 -15.94 8.04
N ASN A 90 3.12 -15.95 9.37
CA ASN A 90 4.04 -15.11 10.16
C ASN A 90 3.94 -13.60 9.89
N TYR A 91 2.76 -13.14 9.45
CA TYR A 91 2.46 -11.71 9.30
C TYR A 91 1.86 -11.11 10.58
N LEU A 92 1.55 -11.97 11.56
CA LEU A 92 1.05 -11.67 12.89
C LEU A 92 1.69 -12.65 13.88
N GLU A 93 2.09 -12.19 15.06
CA GLU A 93 2.78 -13.03 16.05
C GLU A 93 1.84 -13.66 17.08
N VAL A 94 0.92 -12.88 17.63
CA VAL A 94 -0.03 -13.34 18.66
C VAL A 94 -1.44 -12.82 18.39
N ALA A 95 -2.43 -13.47 18.99
CA ALA A 95 -3.81 -12.99 18.94
C ALA A 95 -4.56 -13.27 20.25
N THR A 96 -5.58 -12.46 20.52
CA THR A 96 -6.49 -12.61 21.67
C THR A 96 -7.90 -12.15 21.29
N GLU A 97 -8.88 -12.53 22.10
CA GLU A 97 -10.28 -12.07 22.01
C GLU A 97 -10.62 -11.06 23.13
N SER A 98 -9.67 -10.77 24.03
CA SER A 98 -9.83 -9.87 25.17
C SER A 98 -9.08 -8.56 24.93
N LEU A 99 -9.81 -7.44 24.99
CA LEU A 99 -9.19 -6.11 24.91
C LEU A 99 -8.22 -5.87 26.06
N ASP A 100 -8.54 -6.34 27.26
CA ASP A 100 -7.68 -6.14 28.44
C ASP A 100 -6.36 -6.90 28.28
N ASP A 101 -6.41 -8.15 27.80
CA ASP A 101 -5.20 -8.92 27.51
C ASP A 101 -4.38 -8.28 26.40
N ALA A 102 -5.03 -7.79 25.35
CA ALA A 102 -4.35 -7.09 24.26
C ALA A 102 -3.61 -5.84 24.77
N VAL A 103 -4.24 -5.04 25.62
CA VAL A 103 -3.64 -3.84 26.22
C VAL A 103 -2.46 -4.19 27.11
N ASN A 104 -2.56 -5.25 27.92
CA ASN A 104 -1.45 -5.72 28.74
C ASN A 104 -0.26 -6.15 27.88
N MET A 105 -0.50 -6.93 26.82
CA MET A 105 0.55 -7.34 25.87
C MET A 105 1.20 -6.13 25.19
N VAL A 106 0.41 -5.12 24.79
CA VAL A 106 0.93 -3.87 24.22
C VAL A 106 1.85 -3.17 25.23
N GLN A 107 1.40 -3.01 26.48
CA GLN A 107 2.16 -2.30 27.50
C GLN A 107 3.47 -3.00 27.85
N ASP A 108 3.46 -4.32 27.96
CA ASP A 108 4.66 -5.12 28.21
C ASP A 108 5.67 -5.03 27.06
N ALA A 109 5.20 -5.07 25.82
CA ALA A 109 6.03 -4.92 24.64
C ALA A 109 6.65 -3.51 24.54
N ILE A 110 5.87 -2.47 24.84
CA ILE A 110 6.36 -1.07 24.91
C ILE A 110 7.45 -0.93 25.98
N ASN A 111 7.17 -1.42 27.20
CA ASN A 111 8.10 -1.32 28.33
C ASN A 111 9.43 -2.05 28.07
N SER A 112 9.37 -3.19 27.39
CA SER A 112 10.54 -3.97 27.01
C SER A 112 11.19 -3.52 25.70
N LYS A 113 10.61 -2.53 25.00
CA LYS A 113 11.00 -2.08 23.65
C LYS A 113 11.13 -3.23 22.65
N LYS A 114 10.32 -4.27 22.81
CA LYS A 114 10.29 -5.41 21.91
C LYS A 114 9.19 -5.18 20.87
N PRO A 115 9.50 -5.23 19.55
CA PRO A 115 8.44 -5.20 18.55
C PRO A 115 7.51 -6.39 18.75
N LEU A 116 6.21 -6.14 18.65
CA LEU A 116 5.19 -7.18 18.79
C LEU A 116 3.95 -6.83 17.98
N SER A 117 3.44 -7.82 17.25
CA SER A 117 2.20 -7.74 16.49
C SER A 117 1.07 -8.58 17.11
N ILE A 118 -0.01 -7.90 17.49
CA ILE A 118 -1.13 -8.46 18.24
C ILE A 118 -2.42 -8.34 17.43
N GLY A 119 -3.09 -9.46 17.18
CA GLY A 119 -4.43 -9.48 16.60
C GLY A 119 -5.49 -9.48 17.69
N LEU A 120 -6.50 -8.64 17.57
CA LEU A 120 -7.66 -8.64 18.47
C LEU A 120 -8.92 -9.01 17.71
N LEU A 121 -9.53 -10.14 18.09
CA LEU A 121 -10.83 -10.53 17.54
C LEU A 121 -11.91 -9.57 18.03
N GLY A 122 -12.50 -8.81 17.11
CA GLY A 122 -13.60 -7.90 17.42
C GLY A 122 -13.92 -6.93 16.30
N ASN A 123 -14.89 -6.04 16.54
CA ASN A 123 -15.30 -5.05 15.57
C ASN A 123 -14.62 -3.70 15.86
N ALA A 124 -13.97 -3.11 14.86
CA ALA A 124 -13.29 -1.82 15.00
C ALA A 124 -14.24 -0.67 15.36
N ALA A 125 -15.49 -0.71 14.89
CA ALA A 125 -16.52 0.26 15.25
C ALA A 125 -16.94 0.19 16.73
N ASP A 126 -16.67 -0.92 17.42
CA ASP A 126 -16.88 -1.03 18.87
C ASP A 126 -15.60 -0.72 19.65
N ILE A 127 -14.47 -1.28 19.23
CA ILE A 127 -13.22 -1.25 19.98
C ILE A 127 -12.54 0.11 19.91
N VAL A 128 -12.46 0.75 18.74
CA VAL A 128 -11.75 2.03 18.60
C VAL A 128 -12.41 3.14 19.44
N PRO A 129 -13.75 3.33 19.40
CA PRO A 129 -14.40 4.26 20.32
C PRO A 129 -14.22 3.88 21.80
N LYS A 130 -14.24 2.58 22.14
CA LYS A 130 -14.03 2.11 23.51
C LYS A 130 -12.62 2.42 24.02
N MET A 131 -11.58 2.24 23.21
CA MET A 131 -10.21 2.62 23.57
C MET A 131 -10.11 4.12 23.86
N ALA A 132 -10.74 4.96 23.03
CA ALA A 132 -10.80 6.40 23.26
C ALA A 132 -11.53 6.76 24.57
N GLN A 133 -12.58 6.02 24.95
CA GLN A 133 -13.30 6.20 26.22
C GLN A 133 -12.47 5.75 27.43
N MET A 134 -11.65 4.72 27.27
CA MET A 134 -10.79 4.16 28.32
C MET A 134 -9.45 4.89 28.47
N ASP A 135 -9.23 5.98 27.74
CA ASP A 135 -7.96 6.71 27.71
C ASP A 135 -6.74 5.86 27.31
N ILE A 136 -6.97 4.82 26.49
CA ILE A 136 -5.89 4.05 25.87
C ILE A 136 -5.51 4.76 24.57
N ILE A 137 -4.42 5.53 24.60
CA ILE A 137 -4.02 6.44 23.51
C ILE A 137 -2.82 5.85 22.73
N PRO A 138 -3.02 5.34 21.51
CA PRO A 138 -1.92 4.92 20.64
C PRO A 138 -1.10 6.12 20.15
N ASP A 139 0.17 5.92 19.86
CA ASP A 139 1.02 6.94 19.23
C ASP A 139 0.57 7.19 17.77
N LEU A 140 0.22 6.12 17.04
CA LEU A 140 -0.29 6.18 15.65
C LEU A 140 -1.61 5.42 15.53
N VAL A 141 -2.55 5.96 14.75
CA VAL A 141 -3.84 5.31 14.45
C VAL A 141 -4.12 5.36 12.96
N THR A 142 -4.51 4.22 12.39
CA THR A 142 -4.96 4.12 11.00
C THR A 142 -6.02 3.03 10.83
N ASP A 143 -6.46 2.76 9.59
CA ASP A 143 -7.42 1.71 9.28
C ASP A 143 -7.18 1.13 7.88
N GLN A 144 -7.32 -0.18 7.75
CA GLN A 144 -7.31 -0.88 6.46
C GLN A 144 -8.42 -1.94 6.35
N THR A 145 -9.54 -1.75 7.06
CA THR A 145 -10.78 -2.46 6.74
C THR A 145 -11.21 -2.19 5.28
N SER A 146 -12.09 -3.01 4.72
CA SER A 146 -12.59 -2.81 3.36
C SER A 146 -13.75 -1.80 3.32
N ALA A 147 -13.54 -0.58 3.86
CA ALA A 147 -14.57 0.46 3.96
C ALA A 147 -15.07 0.97 2.58
N HIS A 148 -14.27 0.80 1.52
CA HIS A 148 -14.64 1.15 0.14
C HIS A 148 -15.83 0.35 -0.41
N ASP A 149 -16.21 -0.76 0.24
CA ASP A 149 -17.36 -1.58 -0.10
C ASP A 149 -18.22 -1.82 1.14
N GLU A 150 -19.27 -1.02 1.29
CA GLU A 150 -20.18 -1.09 2.42
C GLU A 150 -21.07 -2.35 2.43
N LEU A 151 -21.17 -3.08 1.32
CA LEU A 151 -21.99 -4.29 1.23
C LEU A 151 -21.17 -5.55 1.53
N ASP A 152 -20.00 -5.68 0.92
CA ASP A 152 -19.18 -6.89 1.05
C ASP A 152 -17.97 -6.75 1.97
N GLY A 153 -17.47 -5.52 2.13
CA GLY A 153 -16.19 -5.24 2.77
C GLY A 153 -16.27 -4.93 4.28
N TYR A 154 -17.17 -4.02 4.68
CA TYR A 154 -17.29 -3.61 6.09
C TYR A 154 -18.36 -4.43 6.83
N ILE A 155 -18.06 -4.91 8.05
CA ILE A 155 -19.01 -5.67 8.87
C ILE A 155 -19.66 -4.72 9.91
N PRO A 156 -20.99 -4.53 9.90
CA PRO A 156 -21.66 -3.68 10.87
C PRO A 156 -21.52 -4.24 12.30
N ASN A 157 -21.32 -3.34 13.27
CA ASN A 157 -21.31 -3.66 14.70
C ASN A 157 -22.73 -3.79 15.28
N GLY A 158 -22.83 -4.29 16.52
CA GLY A 158 -24.11 -4.53 17.21
C GLY A 158 -24.83 -5.83 16.83
N VAL A 159 -24.21 -6.65 15.97
CA VAL A 159 -24.65 -8.00 15.61
C VAL A 159 -23.44 -8.92 15.58
N THR A 160 -23.66 -10.23 15.73
CA THR A 160 -22.56 -11.20 15.56
C THR A 160 -22.11 -11.27 14.10
N TYR A 161 -20.86 -11.68 13.86
CA TYR A 161 -20.34 -11.87 12.50
C TYR A 161 -21.26 -12.78 11.65
N ARG A 162 -21.74 -13.90 12.21
CA ARG A 162 -22.64 -14.82 11.49
C ARG A 162 -23.98 -14.17 11.12
N GLU A 163 -24.53 -13.35 12.01
CA GLU A 163 -25.76 -12.60 11.73
C GLU A 163 -25.55 -11.53 10.68
N ALA A 164 -24.42 -10.81 10.71
CA ALA A 164 -24.06 -9.84 9.67
C ALA A 164 -23.99 -10.51 8.28
N ILE A 165 -23.31 -11.66 8.17
CA ILE A 165 -23.24 -12.42 6.90
C ILE A 165 -24.63 -12.88 6.43
N ARG A 166 -25.51 -13.28 7.34
CA ARG A 166 -26.91 -13.63 7.00
C ARG A 166 -27.67 -12.39 6.52
N LEU A 167 -27.55 -11.27 7.25
CA LEU A 167 -28.21 -10.00 6.95
C LEU A 167 -27.82 -9.49 5.56
N ARG A 168 -26.54 -9.61 5.19
CA ARG A 168 -26.03 -9.24 3.87
C ARG A 168 -26.81 -9.89 2.73
N LYS A 169 -27.16 -11.17 2.90
CA LYS A 169 -27.92 -11.95 1.90
C LYS A 169 -29.41 -11.67 1.96
N SER A 170 -29.99 -11.62 3.16
CA SER A 170 -31.44 -11.51 3.33
C SER A 170 -31.99 -10.09 3.15
N ASN A 171 -31.20 -9.06 3.51
CA ASN A 171 -31.58 -7.66 3.35
C ASN A 171 -30.33 -6.78 3.11
N PRO A 172 -29.80 -6.77 1.86
CA PRO A 172 -28.62 -5.98 1.48
C PRO A 172 -28.75 -4.49 1.79
N GLY A 173 -29.95 -3.91 1.60
CA GLY A 173 -30.19 -2.49 1.86
C GLY A 173 -30.06 -2.13 3.34
N LYS A 174 -30.58 -2.97 4.24
CA LYS A 174 -30.37 -2.81 5.69
C LYS A 174 -28.90 -3.01 6.05
N TYR A 175 -28.23 -4.01 5.48
CA TYR A 175 -26.80 -4.24 5.73
C TYR A 175 -25.98 -2.99 5.41
N VAL A 176 -26.15 -2.43 4.21
CA VAL A 176 -25.45 -1.21 3.76
C VAL A 176 -25.68 -0.05 4.71
N LYS A 177 -26.94 0.19 5.14
CA LYS A 177 -27.26 1.26 6.09
C LYS A 177 -26.53 1.06 7.43
N GLU A 178 -26.50 -0.16 7.95
CA GLU A 178 -25.79 -0.47 9.19
C GLU A 178 -24.27 -0.36 9.04
N SER A 179 -23.71 -0.73 7.87
CA SER A 179 -22.29 -0.53 7.57
C SER A 179 -21.91 0.96 7.60
N TYR A 180 -22.71 1.83 6.98
CA TYR A 180 -22.49 3.28 7.05
C TYR A 180 -22.52 3.82 8.48
N ARG A 181 -23.46 3.34 9.32
CA ARG A 181 -23.52 3.69 10.75
C ARG A 181 -22.23 3.27 11.47
N ALA A 182 -21.82 2.01 11.30
CA ALA A 182 -20.62 1.47 11.94
C ALA A 182 -19.33 2.18 11.49
N ILE A 183 -19.21 2.48 10.19
CA ILE A 183 -18.09 3.28 9.64
C ILE A 183 -18.05 4.67 10.27
N ALA A 184 -19.20 5.33 10.43
CA ALA A 184 -19.27 6.63 11.09
C ALA A 184 -18.83 6.57 12.56
N GLU A 185 -19.23 5.54 13.29
CA GLU A 185 -18.79 5.30 14.69
C GLU A 185 -17.29 5.05 14.77
N HIS A 186 -16.75 4.21 13.87
CA HIS A 186 -15.31 3.96 13.77
C HIS A 186 -14.53 5.24 13.49
N CYS A 187 -14.94 6.04 12.51
CA CYS A 187 -14.31 7.31 12.17
C CYS A 187 -14.34 8.31 13.32
N ARG A 188 -15.47 8.43 14.04
CA ARG A 188 -15.55 9.27 15.26
C ARG A 188 -14.62 8.77 16.36
N GLY A 189 -14.43 7.47 16.49
CA GLY A 189 -13.43 6.89 17.40
C GLY A 189 -12.00 7.33 17.06
N ILE A 190 -11.62 7.25 15.78
CA ILE A 190 -10.30 7.72 15.30
C ILE A 190 -10.12 9.22 15.55
N LEU A 191 -11.13 10.03 15.24
CA LEU A 191 -11.12 11.48 15.52
C LEU A 191 -10.97 11.75 17.02
N LYS A 192 -11.61 10.95 17.88
CA LYS A 192 -11.50 11.12 19.33
C LYS A 192 -10.11 10.77 19.87
N LEU A 193 -9.46 9.76 19.31
CA LEU A 193 -8.05 9.44 19.61
C LEU A 193 -7.12 10.56 19.14
N MET A 194 -7.39 11.14 17.96
CA MET A 194 -6.66 12.30 17.44
C MET A 194 -6.75 13.51 18.39
N GLU A 195 -7.97 13.85 18.85
CA GLU A 195 -8.19 14.91 19.85
C GLU A 195 -7.40 14.66 21.15
N LYS A 196 -7.15 13.40 21.49
CA LYS A 196 -6.39 12.99 22.69
C LYS A 196 -4.88 12.90 22.45
N GLY A 197 -4.41 13.13 21.22
CA GLY A 197 -2.99 13.26 20.88
C GLY A 197 -2.44 12.17 19.97
N SER A 198 -3.24 11.20 19.54
CA SER A 198 -2.81 10.21 18.54
C SER A 198 -2.54 10.86 17.19
N ILE A 199 -1.50 10.39 16.49
CA ILE A 199 -1.24 10.79 15.11
C ILE A 199 -2.07 9.88 14.20
N CYS A 200 -3.12 10.45 13.59
CA CYS A 200 -4.07 9.70 12.79
C CYS A 200 -3.84 9.93 11.29
N PHE A 201 -4.03 8.88 10.48
CA PHE A 201 -4.03 9.00 9.02
C PHE A 201 -4.89 7.90 8.37
N ASP A 202 -5.46 8.20 7.21
CA ASP A 202 -6.23 7.26 6.39
C ASP A 202 -5.30 6.44 5.48
N TYR A 203 -5.49 5.13 5.45
CA TYR A 203 -4.66 4.21 4.66
C TYR A 203 -5.31 3.76 3.35
N GLY A 204 -6.05 4.67 2.70
CA GLY A 204 -6.48 4.53 1.32
C GLY A 204 -7.64 3.55 1.10
N ASN A 205 -8.51 3.38 2.09
CA ASN A 205 -9.69 2.53 2.02
C ASN A 205 -11.02 3.28 1.94
N ASN A 206 -10.98 4.62 1.86
CA ASN A 206 -12.13 5.51 1.78
C ASN A 206 -13.02 5.55 3.03
N LEU A 207 -12.51 5.19 4.22
CA LEU A 207 -13.26 5.27 5.47
C LEU A 207 -13.77 6.70 5.71
N ARG A 208 -12.93 7.72 5.51
CA ARG A 208 -13.31 9.14 5.69
C ARG A 208 -14.43 9.57 4.76
N GLY A 209 -14.37 9.18 3.49
CA GLY A 209 -15.39 9.51 2.49
C GLY A 209 -16.75 8.87 2.82
N GLN A 210 -16.74 7.60 3.25
CA GLN A 210 -17.95 6.89 3.66
C GLN A 210 -18.52 7.44 4.97
N ALA A 211 -17.67 7.79 5.94
CA ALA A 211 -18.08 8.45 7.18
C ALA A 211 -18.69 9.83 6.93
N LYS A 212 -18.14 10.62 5.99
CA LYS A 212 -18.71 11.90 5.58
C LYS A 212 -20.12 11.74 5.00
N LYS A 213 -20.34 10.75 4.12
CA LYS A 213 -21.68 10.42 3.61
C LYS A 213 -22.64 10.01 4.72
N ALA A 214 -22.13 9.36 5.78
CA ALA A 214 -22.88 8.96 6.96
C ALA A 214 -23.05 10.09 8.01
N GLY A 215 -22.64 11.33 7.70
CA GLY A 215 -22.89 12.52 8.54
C GLY A 215 -21.76 12.88 9.51
N VAL A 216 -20.54 12.35 9.33
CA VAL A 216 -19.35 12.82 10.07
C VAL A 216 -18.73 14.01 9.33
N ASN A 217 -19.14 15.22 9.70
CA ASN A 217 -18.76 16.44 8.97
C ASN A 217 -17.25 16.68 8.91
N ASN A 218 -16.55 16.31 9.97
CA ASN A 218 -15.12 16.51 10.16
C ASN A 218 -14.29 15.23 9.91
N ALA A 219 -14.82 14.30 9.10
CA ALA A 219 -14.15 13.02 8.79
C ALA A 219 -12.77 13.20 8.12
N PHE A 220 -12.51 14.36 7.52
CA PHE A 220 -11.27 14.66 6.79
C PHE A 220 -10.24 15.45 7.63
N ASP A 221 -10.47 15.61 8.94
CA ASP A 221 -9.52 16.32 9.82
C ASP A 221 -8.19 15.56 9.98
N PHE A 222 -8.15 14.25 9.69
CA PHE A 222 -6.92 13.50 9.54
C PHE A 222 -6.61 13.22 8.05
N PRO A 223 -5.33 13.34 7.62
CA PRO A 223 -4.94 13.28 6.22
C PRO A 223 -4.89 11.84 5.70
N GLY A 224 -4.88 11.68 4.37
CA GLY A 224 -4.45 10.44 3.74
C GLY A 224 -2.94 10.20 3.91
N PHE A 225 -2.53 8.93 3.91
CA PHE A 225 -1.12 8.56 4.07
C PHE A 225 -0.22 9.07 2.94
N VAL A 226 -0.76 9.28 1.73
CA VAL A 226 0.03 9.78 0.60
C VAL A 226 0.45 11.23 0.77
N PRO A 227 -0.48 12.20 0.96
CA PRO A 227 -0.08 13.56 1.27
C PRO A 227 0.75 13.67 2.55
N ALA A 228 0.50 12.81 3.54
CA ALA A 228 1.22 12.85 4.81
C ALA A 228 2.66 12.32 4.73
N TYR A 229 2.88 11.21 4.03
CA TYR A 229 4.12 10.42 4.17
C TYR A 229 4.75 9.93 2.85
N VAL A 230 3.95 9.62 1.83
CA VAL A 230 4.46 8.91 0.63
C VAL A 230 4.78 9.85 -0.53
N ARG A 231 4.13 11.01 -0.63
CA ARG A 231 4.32 11.94 -1.77
C ARG A 231 5.78 12.36 -2.01
N PRO A 232 6.63 12.58 -1.00
CA PRO A 232 8.05 12.85 -1.24
C PRO A 232 8.75 11.70 -1.99
N LEU A 233 8.39 10.44 -1.70
CA LEU A 233 8.92 9.28 -2.43
C LEU A 233 8.45 9.29 -3.90
N PHE A 234 7.21 9.68 -4.17
CA PHE A 234 6.73 9.85 -5.54
C PHE A 234 7.49 10.95 -6.29
N CYS A 235 7.87 12.04 -5.61
CA CYS A 235 8.70 13.09 -6.22
C CYS A 235 10.13 12.61 -6.56
N GLU A 236 10.58 11.48 -6.01
CA GLU A 236 11.81 10.77 -6.41
C GLU A 236 11.57 9.68 -7.47
N GLY A 237 10.32 9.46 -7.87
CA GLY A 237 9.93 8.37 -8.77
C GLY A 237 9.96 7.00 -8.09
N LYS A 238 10.01 6.96 -6.75
CA LYS A 238 9.85 5.73 -5.98
C LYS A 238 8.39 5.30 -5.94
N GLY A 239 8.19 4.00 -5.85
CA GLY A 239 6.87 3.37 -5.80
C GLY A 239 7.01 1.86 -5.81
N PRO A 240 5.90 1.10 -5.80
CA PRO A 240 5.87 -0.34 -5.55
C PRO A 240 6.34 -1.19 -6.75
N PHE A 241 7.56 -0.91 -7.23
CA PHE A 241 8.29 -1.71 -8.20
C PHE A 241 8.53 -3.12 -7.66
N ARG A 242 8.26 -4.12 -8.51
CA ARG A 242 8.33 -5.53 -8.15
C ARG A 242 8.79 -6.38 -9.32
N TRP A 243 9.29 -7.55 -9.01
CA TRP A 243 9.59 -8.56 -10.01
C TRP A 243 9.22 -9.97 -9.54
N VAL A 244 9.04 -10.86 -10.51
CA VAL A 244 8.56 -12.24 -10.32
C VAL A 244 9.45 -13.18 -11.14
N ALA A 245 10.01 -14.19 -10.48
CA ALA A 245 10.79 -15.23 -11.15
C ALA A 245 9.84 -16.25 -11.81
N LEU A 246 9.83 -16.32 -13.15
CA LEU A 246 8.94 -17.24 -13.87
C LEU A 246 9.37 -18.71 -13.76
N SER A 247 10.61 -18.96 -13.33
CA SER A 247 11.12 -20.30 -13.02
C SER A 247 10.33 -20.99 -11.90
N GLY A 248 9.75 -20.20 -10.98
CA GLY A 248 9.21 -20.72 -9.73
C GLY A 248 10.28 -21.03 -8.67
N ASP A 249 11.56 -20.80 -8.96
CA ASP A 249 12.68 -21.04 -8.04
C ASP A 249 12.93 -19.81 -7.16
N SER A 250 12.97 -20.01 -5.84
CA SER A 250 13.27 -18.96 -4.88
C SER A 250 14.71 -18.44 -5.01
N GLU A 251 15.64 -19.27 -5.49
CA GLU A 251 17.03 -18.84 -5.65
C GLU A 251 17.20 -17.73 -6.69
N ASP A 252 16.34 -17.67 -7.71
CA ASP A 252 16.35 -16.55 -8.64
C ASP A 252 16.04 -15.24 -7.91
N ILE A 253 15.12 -15.23 -6.93
CA ILE A 253 14.87 -14.03 -6.12
C ILE A 253 16.06 -13.71 -5.22
N PHE A 254 16.68 -14.70 -4.57
CA PHE A 254 17.83 -14.43 -3.71
C PHE A 254 19.03 -13.87 -4.47
N LYS A 255 19.31 -14.36 -5.68
CA LYS A 255 20.32 -13.77 -6.57
C LYS A 255 19.99 -12.32 -6.93
N THR A 256 18.72 -12.02 -7.22
CA THR A 256 18.32 -10.63 -7.50
C THR A 256 18.38 -9.73 -6.27
N ASP A 257 18.14 -10.26 -5.07
CA ASP A 257 18.30 -9.56 -3.79
C ASP A 257 19.77 -9.24 -3.52
N GLU A 258 20.70 -10.14 -3.84
CA GLU A 258 22.14 -9.87 -3.77
C GLU A 258 22.54 -8.81 -4.81
N LYS A 259 22.10 -8.97 -6.06
CA LYS A 259 22.43 -8.04 -7.15
C LYS A 259 21.98 -6.61 -6.87
N ILE A 260 20.77 -6.43 -6.33
CA ILE A 260 20.27 -5.08 -6.05
C ILE A 260 21.05 -4.39 -4.91
N ILE A 261 21.57 -5.15 -3.96
CA ILE A 261 22.48 -4.65 -2.91
C ILE A 261 23.84 -4.27 -3.52
N GLU A 262 24.38 -5.09 -4.43
CA GLU A 262 25.63 -4.80 -5.13
C GLU A 262 25.55 -3.55 -6.01
N LEU A 263 24.41 -3.33 -6.67
CA LEU A 263 24.20 -2.19 -7.56
C LEU A 263 24.02 -0.86 -6.81
N PHE A 264 23.48 -0.89 -5.60
CA PHE A 264 23.14 0.30 -4.81
C PHE A 264 23.69 0.21 -3.37
N PRO A 265 25.01 0.03 -3.18
CA PRO A 265 25.61 -0.20 -1.86
C PRO A 265 25.48 0.99 -0.91
N GLU A 266 25.23 2.18 -1.43
CA GLU A 266 25.02 3.41 -0.67
C GLU A 266 23.60 3.54 -0.10
N ASP A 267 22.61 2.85 -0.66
CA ASP A 267 21.21 2.94 -0.23
C ASP A 267 20.93 2.02 0.97
N LYS A 268 21.32 2.50 2.16
CA LYS A 268 21.16 1.76 3.43
C LYS A 268 19.71 1.38 3.72
N THR A 269 18.74 2.18 3.27
CA THR A 269 17.31 1.89 3.46
C THR A 269 16.88 0.72 2.60
N LEU A 270 17.27 0.71 1.32
CA LEU A 270 17.05 -0.41 0.40
C LEU A 270 17.70 -1.69 0.93
N ILE A 271 18.96 -1.63 1.36
CA ILE A 271 19.68 -2.81 1.86
C ILE A 271 18.99 -3.38 3.11
N ARG A 272 18.58 -2.51 4.06
CA ARG A 272 17.82 -2.93 5.23
C ARG A 272 16.49 -3.58 4.82
N TRP A 273 15.77 -2.98 3.88
CA TRP A 273 14.52 -3.54 3.36
C TRP A 273 14.72 -4.94 2.78
N ILE A 274 15.69 -5.13 1.88
CA ILE A 274 15.95 -6.44 1.25
C ILE A 274 16.31 -7.50 2.29
N LYS A 275 17.17 -7.18 3.26
CA LYS A 275 17.53 -8.10 4.35
C LYS A 275 16.32 -8.51 5.19
N LEU A 276 15.46 -7.55 5.55
CA LEU A 276 14.24 -7.86 6.29
C LEU A 276 13.24 -8.64 5.44
N ALA A 277 13.12 -8.32 4.15
CA ALA A 277 12.24 -9.03 3.23
C ALA A 277 12.69 -10.49 3.04
N GLN A 278 14.00 -10.75 2.99
CA GLN A 278 14.57 -12.10 2.92
C GLN A 278 14.34 -12.89 4.22
N ASP A 279 14.50 -12.26 5.38
CA ASP A 279 14.31 -12.90 6.70
C ASP A 279 12.83 -13.15 7.04
N LYS A 280 11.94 -12.21 6.72
CA LYS A 280 10.56 -12.21 7.21
C LYS A 280 9.50 -12.63 6.20
N VAL A 281 9.74 -12.48 4.90
CA VAL A 281 8.68 -12.67 3.90
C VAL A 281 8.71 -14.08 3.34
N GLN A 282 7.60 -14.79 3.52
CA GLN A 282 7.35 -16.05 2.84
C GLN A 282 6.76 -15.81 1.45
N PHE A 283 7.32 -16.48 0.43
CA PHE A 283 6.79 -16.40 -0.94
C PHE A 283 5.40 -17.01 -1.05
N GLN A 284 4.59 -16.48 -1.97
CA GLN A 284 3.21 -16.90 -2.22
C GLN A 284 3.00 -17.11 -3.73
N GLY A 285 2.97 -18.37 -4.17
CA GLY A 285 2.96 -18.69 -5.61
C GLY A 285 4.36 -18.58 -6.21
N LEU A 286 4.49 -17.96 -7.39
CA LEU A 286 5.80 -17.67 -7.96
C LEU A 286 6.61 -16.77 -7.01
N PRO A 287 7.88 -17.10 -6.72
CA PRO A 287 8.75 -16.22 -5.95
C PRO A 287 8.83 -14.83 -6.57
N ALA A 288 8.64 -13.82 -5.74
CA ALA A 288 8.54 -12.44 -6.15
C ALA A 288 9.12 -11.54 -5.06
N ARG A 289 9.54 -10.35 -5.46
CA ARG A 289 10.06 -9.34 -4.54
C ARG A 289 9.46 -7.98 -4.88
N ILE A 290 9.14 -7.23 -3.83
CA ILE A 290 8.83 -5.80 -3.89
C ILE A 290 10.10 -5.05 -3.46
N CYS A 291 10.49 -4.01 -4.20
CA CYS A 291 11.53 -3.08 -3.79
C CYS A 291 11.23 -1.70 -4.37
N TRP A 292 11.02 -0.68 -3.53
CA TRP A 292 10.75 0.68 -3.99
C TRP A 292 12.02 1.33 -4.53
N LEU A 293 12.08 1.47 -5.85
CA LEU A 293 13.21 2.04 -6.58
C LEU A 293 12.86 3.39 -7.19
N ASN A 294 13.80 4.33 -7.10
CA ASN A 294 13.66 5.67 -7.70
C ASN A 294 13.76 5.62 -9.23
N TYR A 295 13.58 6.78 -9.87
CA TYR A 295 13.61 6.95 -11.33
C TYR A 295 14.80 6.24 -12.01
N ILE A 296 16.03 6.46 -11.52
CA ILE A 296 17.25 5.89 -12.12
C ILE A 296 17.44 4.41 -11.75
N GLN A 297 17.10 4.05 -10.51
CA GLN A 297 17.30 2.69 -10.01
C GLN A 297 16.47 1.67 -10.78
N ARG A 298 15.24 2.00 -11.19
CA ARG A 298 14.35 1.08 -11.91
C ARG A 298 14.94 0.61 -13.24
N SER A 299 15.37 1.53 -14.10
CA SER A 299 15.92 1.17 -15.42
C SER A 299 17.26 0.46 -15.31
N LYS A 300 18.15 0.90 -14.41
CA LYS A 300 19.43 0.22 -14.14
C LYS A 300 19.23 -1.23 -13.69
N PHE A 301 18.37 -1.43 -12.70
CA PHE A 301 18.13 -2.77 -12.16
C PHE A 301 17.41 -3.67 -13.17
N GLY A 302 16.41 -3.15 -13.90
CA GLY A 302 15.73 -3.93 -14.92
C GLY A 302 16.64 -4.40 -16.05
N VAL A 303 17.59 -3.56 -16.50
CA VAL A 303 18.60 -3.95 -17.49
C VAL A 303 19.50 -5.05 -16.91
N GLU A 304 19.91 -4.93 -15.64
CA GLU A 304 20.72 -5.96 -14.99
C GLU A 304 19.97 -7.29 -14.86
N LEU A 305 18.68 -7.27 -14.51
CA LEU A 305 17.85 -8.49 -14.51
C LEU A 305 17.85 -9.17 -15.88
N ASN A 306 17.77 -8.40 -16.97
CA ASN A 306 17.87 -8.94 -18.32
C ASN A 306 19.24 -9.57 -18.58
N ASN A 307 20.34 -8.92 -18.15
CA ASN A 307 21.69 -9.45 -18.28
C ASN A 307 21.88 -10.76 -17.52
N MET A 308 21.33 -10.85 -16.30
CA MET A 308 21.40 -12.07 -15.49
C MET A 308 20.60 -13.24 -16.11
N VAL A 309 19.51 -12.95 -16.82
CA VAL A 309 18.80 -13.97 -17.63
C VAL A 309 19.65 -14.37 -18.84
N ALA A 310 20.26 -13.40 -19.53
CA ALA A 310 21.09 -13.66 -20.71
C ALA A 310 22.34 -14.50 -20.40
N SER A 311 22.95 -14.29 -19.23
CA SER A 311 24.12 -15.05 -18.76
C SER A 311 23.78 -16.43 -18.21
N GLY A 312 22.51 -16.72 -17.94
CA GLY A 312 22.05 -17.93 -17.26
C GLY A 312 22.26 -17.92 -15.74
N GLU A 313 22.63 -16.78 -15.15
CA GLU A 313 22.66 -16.61 -13.69
C GLU A 313 21.26 -16.76 -13.10
N LEU A 314 20.24 -16.22 -13.77
CA LEU A 314 18.83 -16.51 -13.51
C LEU A 314 18.35 -17.62 -14.44
N SER A 315 17.59 -18.57 -13.88
CA SER A 315 17.23 -19.81 -14.58
C SER A 315 16.13 -19.66 -15.64
N SER A 316 15.40 -18.54 -15.62
CA SER A 316 14.26 -18.27 -16.49
C SER A 316 14.02 -16.75 -16.59
N PRO A 317 13.25 -16.26 -17.59
CA PRO A 317 12.85 -14.87 -17.65
C PRO A 317 12.18 -14.36 -16.36
N VAL A 318 12.35 -13.07 -16.09
CA VAL A 318 11.78 -12.39 -14.93
C VAL A 318 10.77 -11.36 -15.40
N VAL A 319 9.59 -11.37 -14.79
CA VAL A 319 8.57 -10.35 -15.05
C VAL A 319 8.80 -9.18 -14.09
N ILE A 320 8.84 -7.96 -14.63
CA ILE A 320 9.03 -6.72 -13.89
C ILE A 320 7.78 -5.86 -14.02
N GLY A 321 7.22 -5.42 -12.90
CA GLY A 321 6.03 -4.58 -12.91
C GLY A 321 5.88 -3.78 -11.63
N ARG A 322 4.65 -3.38 -11.33
CA ARG A 322 4.32 -2.59 -10.12
C ARG A 322 2.83 -2.66 -9.81
N ASP A 323 2.43 -2.10 -8.68
CA ASP A 323 1.04 -1.70 -8.47
C ASP A 323 0.64 -0.56 -9.44
N HIS A 324 -0.67 -0.32 -9.60
CA HIS A 324 -1.17 0.88 -10.27
C HIS A 324 -1.09 2.11 -9.36
N LEU A 325 -0.91 1.92 -8.05
CA LEU A 325 -0.43 2.96 -7.13
C LEU A 325 1.04 3.21 -7.45
N ASP A 326 1.33 4.29 -8.17
CA ASP A 326 2.71 4.72 -8.44
C ASP A 326 2.71 6.20 -8.83
N THR A 327 3.90 6.80 -8.84
CA THR A 327 4.09 8.25 -8.98
C THR A 327 3.39 8.90 -10.18
N GLY A 328 3.21 8.19 -11.30
CA GLY A 328 2.67 8.75 -12.55
C GLY A 328 1.43 8.04 -13.06
N SER A 329 0.93 7.04 -12.36
CA SER A 329 0.00 6.05 -12.93
C SER A 329 -1.39 6.08 -12.32
N VAL A 330 -1.74 7.06 -11.49
CA VAL A 330 -3.04 7.12 -10.82
C VAL A 330 -3.50 8.57 -10.60
N ALA A 331 -4.78 8.79 -10.82
CA ALA A 331 -5.54 9.91 -10.30
C ALA A 331 -6.58 9.38 -9.31
N SER A 332 -6.45 9.75 -8.03
CA SER A 332 -7.37 9.38 -6.96
C SER A 332 -7.41 10.47 -5.87
N PRO A 333 -8.38 11.40 -5.93
CA PRO A 333 -8.47 12.56 -5.03
C PRO A 333 -8.63 12.24 -3.54
N TYR A 334 -8.96 10.99 -3.20
CA TYR A 334 -9.15 10.54 -1.82
C TYR A 334 -8.00 9.62 -1.35
N ARG A 335 -6.93 9.53 -2.13
CA ARG A 335 -5.76 8.70 -1.83
C ARG A 335 -4.48 9.26 -2.46
N GLU A 336 -4.03 8.76 -3.62
CA GLU A 336 -2.70 9.10 -4.15
C GLU A 336 -2.54 10.57 -4.54
N THR A 337 -3.60 11.17 -5.05
CA THR A 337 -3.60 12.56 -5.52
C THR A 337 -4.43 13.47 -4.62
N GLU A 338 -4.67 13.06 -3.37
CA GLU A 338 -5.35 13.89 -2.37
C GLU A 338 -4.52 15.11 -2.00
N SER A 339 -5.09 16.31 -2.08
CA SER A 339 -4.42 17.57 -1.73
C SER A 339 -3.14 17.77 -2.55
N MET A 340 -3.23 17.72 -3.88
CA MET A 340 -2.13 18.18 -4.74
C MET A 340 -1.90 19.67 -4.49
N LYS A 341 -0.65 20.12 -4.54
CA LYS A 341 -0.25 21.50 -4.18
C LYS A 341 -0.96 22.57 -5.03
N ASP A 342 -1.27 22.24 -6.28
CA ASP A 342 -1.95 23.09 -7.26
C ASP A 342 -3.46 22.81 -7.37
N GLY A 343 -4.00 21.87 -6.57
CA GLY A 343 -5.41 21.45 -6.63
C GLY A 343 -5.75 20.53 -7.81
N SER A 344 -4.76 19.96 -8.51
CA SER A 344 -4.95 19.05 -9.65
C SER A 344 -5.39 17.63 -9.28
N ASP A 345 -5.93 17.42 -8.08
CA ASP A 345 -6.27 16.13 -7.48
C ASP A 345 -7.03 15.20 -8.44
N ALA A 346 -8.01 15.74 -9.17
CA ALA A 346 -8.92 14.99 -10.04
C ALA A 346 -8.47 14.87 -11.50
N VAL A 347 -7.33 15.46 -11.88
CA VAL A 347 -6.84 15.42 -13.27
C VAL A 347 -6.39 14.00 -13.62
N ALA A 348 -7.16 13.36 -14.50
CA ALA A 348 -6.98 11.97 -14.90
C ALA A 348 -6.22 11.77 -16.23
N ASP A 349 -5.69 12.84 -16.83
CA ASP A 349 -4.89 12.72 -18.06
C ASP A 349 -3.60 11.93 -17.81
N TRP A 350 -2.95 12.14 -16.66
CA TRP A 350 -1.69 11.50 -16.26
C TRP A 350 -1.70 9.96 -16.31
N PRO A 351 -2.63 9.24 -15.67
CA PRO A 351 -2.69 7.77 -15.77
C PRO A 351 -2.97 7.29 -17.20
N LEU A 352 -3.71 8.05 -18.02
CA LEU A 352 -3.97 7.70 -19.42
C LEU A 352 -2.69 7.87 -20.26
N LEU A 353 -1.98 8.99 -20.09
CA LEU A 353 -0.66 9.22 -20.69
C LEU A 353 0.35 8.16 -20.23
N ASN A 354 0.29 7.71 -18.98
CA ASN A 354 1.15 6.64 -18.46
C ASN A 354 0.92 5.32 -19.21
N ALA A 355 -0.34 4.94 -19.46
CA ALA A 355 -0.64 3.75 -20.25
C ALA A 355 -0.15 3.91 -21.70
N LEU A 356 -0.40 5.07 -22.32
CA LEU A 356 0.01 5.33 -23.71
C LEU A 356 1.53 5.32 -23.88
N ILE A 357 2.28 5.98 -22.98
CA ILE A 357 3.74 6.03 -23.06
C ILE A 357 4.38 4.67 -22.79
N ASN A 358 3.82 3.87 -21.87
CA ASN A 358 4.29 2.51 -21.62
C ASN A 358 4.03 1.59 -22.83
N THR A 359 2.89 1.77 -23.50
CA THR A 359 2.58 1.07 -24.75
C THR A 359 3.59 1.45 -25.84
N ALA A 360 3.84 2.75 -26.04
CA ALA A 360 4.80 3.24 -27.03
C ALA A 360 6.26 2.85 -26.70
N SER A 361 6.59 2.72 -25.42
CA SER A 361 7.94 2.35 -24.95
C SER A 361 8.25 0.86 -25.11
N GLY A 362 7.21 0.03 -25.23
CA GLY A 362 7.33 -1.40 -25.52
C GLY A 362 7.18 -2.31 -24.30
N ALA A 363 6.31 -1.95 -23.34
CA ALA A 363 5.92 -2.86 -22.25
C ALA A 363 5.30 -4.15 -22.82
N THR A 364 5.45 -5.27 -22.11
CA THR A 364 4.87 -6.56 -22.54
C THR A 364 3.36 -6.54 -22.44
N TRP A 365 2.81 -5.95 -21.38
CA TRP A 365 1.39 -5.58 -21.32
C TRP A 365 1.16 -4.30 -20.53
N VAL A 366 0.06 -3.63 -20.88
CA VAL A 366 -0.40 -2.39 -20.29
C VAL A 366 -1.89 -2.53 -19.96
N SER A 367 -2.34 -1.91 -18.88
CA SER A 367 -3.73 -1.93 -18.44
C SER A 367 -4.20 -0.55 -18.01
N ILE A 368 -5.48 -0.25 -18.22
CA ILE A 368 -6.17 0.93 -17.70
C ILE A 368 -7.38 0.43 -16.92
N HIS A 369 -7.43 0.78 -15.64
CA HIS A 369 -8.48 0.35 -14.72
C HIS A 369 -9.17 1.56 -14.08
N HIS A 370 -10.35 1.31 -13.53
CA HIS A 370 -11.17 2.31 -12.85
C HIS A 370 -11.58 1.82 -11.45
N GLY A 371 -11.50 2.73 -10.49
CA GLY A 371 -11.99 2.59 -9.13
C GLY A 371 -11.17 1.66 -8.23
N GLY A 372 -9.97 1.25 -8.62
CA GLY A 372 -9.09 0.39 -7.84
C GLY A 372 -8.77 0.98 -6.46
N GLY A 373 -9.14 0.23 -5.41
CA GLY A 373 -8.83 0.55 -4.01
C GLY A 373 -9.82 1.49 -3.31
N VAL A 374 -10.21 2.61 -3.95
CA VAL A 374 -11.15 3.58 -3.37
C VAL A 374 -12.61 3.37 -3.79
N GLY A 375 -12.87 2.52 -4.79
CA GLY A 375 -14.21 2.19 -5.29
C GLY A 375 -14.58 2.92 -6.59
N MET A 376 -15.73 2.54 -7.16
CA MET A 376 -16.21 3.07 -8.44
C MET A 376 -16.41 4.60 -8.41
N GLY A 377 -15.93 5.28 -9.45
CA GLY A 377 -16.08 6.73 -9.67
C GLY A 377 -14.96 7.56 -9.05
N LEU A 378 -14.02 6.93 -8.36
CA LEU A 378 -13.09 7.62 -7.45
C LEU A 378 -11.60 7.47 -7.83
N ALA A 379 -11.28 6.66 -8.84
CA ALA A 379 -9.92 6.53 -9.34
C ALA A 379 -9.86 6.12 -10.82
N ILE A 380 -8.87 6.64 -11.53
CA ILE A 380 -8.45 6.16 -12.86
C ILE A 380 -6.96 5.90 -12.77
N HIS A 381 -6.51 4.72 -13.23
CA HIS A 381 -5.13 4.31 -13.02
C HIS A 381 -4.65 3.28 -14.05
N ALA A 382 -3.33 3.24 -14.25
CA ALA A 382 -2.67 2.41 -15.24
C ALA A 382 -1.62 1.47 -14.62
N GLY A 383 -1.50 0.29 -15.21
CA GLY A 383 -0.48 -0.70 -14.87
C GLY A 383 0.38 -0.99 -16.09
N GLN A 384 1.66 -1.26 -15.84
CA GLN A 384 2.59 -1.74 -16.86
C GLN A 384 3.35 -2.94 -16.32
N VAL A 385 3.67 -3.86 -17.22
CA VAL A 385 4.57 -4.97 -16.94
C VAL A 385 5.43 -5.25 -18.16
N ILE A 386 6.71 -5.55 -17.91
CA ILE A 386 7.69 -5.93 -18.94
C ILE A 386 8.43 -7.22 -18.53
N CYS A 387 8.61 -8.13 -19.47
CA CYS A 387 9.33 -9.39 -19.27
C CYS A 387 10.79 -9.23 -19.69
N ALA A 388 11.74 -9.44 -18.76
CA ALA A 388 13.16 -9.52 -19.06
C ALA A 388 13.51 -10.95 -19.49
N ASP A 389 13.72 -11.14 -20.79
CA ASP A 389 13.93 -12.44 -21.43
C ASP A 389 15.38 -12.72 -21.84
N GLY A 390 16.30 -11.81 -21.52
CA GLY A 390 17.72 -11.92 -21.82
C GLY A 390 18.12 -11.46 -23.22
N THR A 391 17.17 -11.01 -24.05
CA THR A 391 17.49 -10.56 -25.41
C THR A 391 17.99 -9.11 -25.45
N PRO A 392 18.91 -8.76 -26.39
CA PRO A 392 19.33 -7.37 -26.60
C PRO A 392 18.18 -6.44 -27.03
N GLU A 393 17.17 -6.95 -27.73
CA GLU A 393 15.98 -6.20 -28.10
C GLU A 393 15.15 -5.82 -26.88
N MET A 394 15.06 -6.71 -25.89
CA MET A 394 14.32 -6.48 -24.66
C MET A 394 15.01 -5.47 -23.76
N GLU A 395 16.35 -5.48 -23.69
CA GLU A 395 17.13 -4.48 -22.95
C GLU A 395 16.74 -3.05 -23.35
N LYS A 396 16.62 -2.77 -24.66
CA LYS A 396 16.20 -1.45 -25.17
C LYS A 396 14.77 -1.08 -24.75
N ARG A 397 13.86 -2.06 -24.65
CA ARG A 397 12.48 -1.84 -24.20
C ARG A 397 12.45 -1.58 -22.70
N ILE A 398 13.18 -2.37 -21.91
CA ILE A 398 13.33 -2.21 -20.46
C ILE A 398 13.86 -0.83 -20.13
N MET A 399 14.94 -0.41 -20.77
CA MET A 399 15.51 0.92 -20.56
C MET A 399 14.49 2.04 -20.82
N ARG A 400 13.71 1.95 -21.90
CA ARG A 400 12.68 2.95 -22.22
C ARG A 400 11.49 2.89 -21.26
N VAL A 401 10.89 1.73 -21.05
CA VAL A 401 9.72 1.55 -20.19
C VAL A 401 10.04 1.96 -18.76
N LEU A 402 11.13 1.44 -18.18
CA LEU A 402 11.48 1.71 -16.78
C LEU A 402 12.11 3.08 -16.55
N SER A 403 12.36 3.86 -17.61
CA SER A 403 12.67 5.29 -17.49
C SER A 403 11.39 6.13 -17.68
N ASN A 404 10.61 5.89 -18.73
CA ASN A 404 9.43 6.69 -19.06
C ASN A 404 8.30 6.53 -18.03
N ASP A 405 8.13 5.32 -17.47
CA ASP A 405 7.10 5.03 -16.48
C ASP A 405 7.24 5.87 -15.20
N PRO A 406 8.36 5.80 -14.45
CA PRO A 406 8.58 6.71 -13.33
C PRO A 406 8.81 8.16 -13.78
N GLY A 407 9.39 8.38 -14.96
CA GLY A 407 9.66 9.72 -15.50
C GLY A 407 8.41 10.56 -15.64
N LEU A 408 7.31 9.97 -16.14
CA LEU A 408 6.02 10.66 -16.20
C LEU A 408 5.51 11.04 -14.80
N GLY A 409 5.82 10.24 -13.78
CA GLY A 409 5.49 10.58 -12.39
C GLY A 409 6.28 11.77 -11.85
N ILE A 410 7.56 11.88 -12.21
CA ILE A 410 8.36 13.07 -11.91
C ILE A 410 7.75 14.29 -12.58
N LEU A 411 7.44 14.19 -13.88
CA LEU A 411 6.84 15.29 -14.63
C LEU A 411 5.48 15.72 -14.06
N ARG A 412 4.63 14.77 -13.69
CA ARG A 412 3.33 15.04 -13.04
C ARG A 412 3.48 15.88 -11.77
N HIS A 413 4.43 15.50 -10.90
CA HIS A 413 4.63 16.22 -9.64
C HIS A 413 5.39 17.53 -9.85
N ALA A 414 6.29 17.61 -10.83
CA ALA A 414 6.95 18.86 -11.20
C ALA A 414 5.94 19.88 -11.75
N ASP A 415 5.01 19.43 -12.59
CA ASP A 415 3.89 20.24 -13.14
C ASP A 415 3.00 20.79 -12.02
N ALA A 416 2.69 19.95 -11.02
CA ALA A 416 1.96 20.37 -9.81
C ALA A 416 2.79 21.28 -8.85
N GLY A 417 4.02 21.63 -9.21
CA GLY A 417 4.85 22.59 -8.48
C GLY A 417 5.61 22.03 -7.27
N TYR A 418 5.82 20.71 -7.18
CA TYR A 418 6.65 20.12 -6.11
C TYR A 418 8.13 20.34 -6.39
N GLU A 419 8.80 21.08 -5.50
CA GLU A 419 10.20 21.49 -5.66
C GLU A 419 11.16 20.30 -5.77
N ASP A 420 10.93 19.24 -5.00
CA ASP A 420 11.72 18.01 -5.05
C ASP A 420 11.62 17.34 -6.43
N ALA A 421 10.43 17.30 -7.02
CA ALA A 421 10.22 16.73 -8.35
C ALA A 421 10.89 17.58 -9.45
N ILE A 422 10.80 18.91 -9.35
CA ILE A 422 11.48 19.85 -10.26
C ILE A 422 13.00 19.70 -10.17
N SER A 423 13.54 19.61 -8.95
CA SER A 423 14.96 19.42 -8.69
C SER A 423 15.45 18.07 -9.25
N ASN A 424 14.69 17.00 -9.00
CA ASN A 424 14.98 15.67 -9.51
C ASN A 424 14.90 15.59 -11.04
N ALA A 425 13.92 16.25 -11.67
CA ALA A 425 13.85 16.34 -13.13
C ALA A 425 15.11 16.97 -13.72
N LYS A 426 15.58 18.10 -13.16
CA LYS A 426 16.83 18.76 -13.57
C LYS A 426 18.05 17.87 -13.34
N LYS A 427 18.13 17.21 -12.18
CA LYS A 427 19.24 16.29 -11.82
C LYS A 427 19.35 15.11 -12.78
N TRP A 428 18.22 14.64 -13.33
CA TRP A 428 18.15 13.47 -14.20
C TRP A 428 17.95 13.81 -15.67
N ASP A 429 18.10 15.09 -16.04
CA ASP A 429 17.96 15.59 -17.42
C ASP A 429 16.61 15.21 -18.05
N LEU A 430 15.54 15.22 -17.24
CA LEU A 430 14.18 15.09 -17.70
C LEU A 430 13.68 16.45 -18.22
N GLU A 431 13.41 16.51 -19.51
CA GLU A 431 12.84 17.70 -20.14
C GLU A 431 11.43 17.96 -19.58
N ILE A 432 11.24 19.11 -18.94
CA ILE A 432 9.92 19.65 -18.58
C ILE A 432 9.55 20.64 -19.68
N PRO A 433 8.65 20.30 -20.62
CA PRO A 433 8.40 21.12 -21.80
C PRO A 433 7.94 22.56 -21.49
N MET A 434 7.27 22.75 -20.35
CA MET A 434 6.77 24.04 -19.88
C MET A 434 7.69 24.71 -18.84
N GLY A 435 8.84 24.10 -18.49
CA GLY A 435 9.71 24.50 -17.38
C GLY A 435 10.67 25.67 -17.65
N ASN A 436 10.57 26.30 -18.82
CA ASN A 436 11.34 27.47 -19.23
C ASN A 436 10.44 28.62 -19.70
N THR A 437 9.66 29.18 -18.78
CA THR A 437 9.20 30.58 -18.83
C THR A 437 9.30 31.21 -17.46
#